data_AF-A0A1K1NHN8-F1
#
_entry.id   AF-A0A1K1NHN8-F1
#
_cell.length_a   1.000
_cell.length_b   1.000
_cell.length_c   1.000
_cell.angle_alpha   90.00
_cell.angle_beta   90.00
_cell.angle_gamma   90.00
#
_symmetry.space_group_name_H-M   'P 1'
#
loop_
_entity.id
_entity.type
_entity.pdbx_description
1 polymer ?
#
loop_
_entity_poly.entity_id
_entity_poly.type
_entity_poly.pdbx_seq_one_letter_code
_entity_poly.pdbx_strand_id
1 'polypeptide(L)'
;MGRFYEIQRIKINESELINLPKGRESLKVIKVSGIEKYFPAYGSIVNSVKSQLDKERKKNIKPQDQYASAEVLLKAQRETLSLSKSGNDKNILRNNLMKLLDEESRRILNAFGGAEIHHIVELYDESAKESRNIFKKLKVGLNDPINGIFLPENNNEDNIFHGSIHSGKHSGEYSAFVYETIKNVSSVEELIVELDKIKEQLWTSSLPLNKK
;
A
#
# COMPACT_ATOMS: atom_id res chain seq x y z
N MET A 1 -21.90 25.35 -15.27
CA MET A 1 -21.29 26.30 -14.33
C MET A 1 -20.26 25.53 -13.50
N GLY A 2 -18.98 25.61 -13.84
CA GLY A 2 -17.92 24.88 -13.13
C GLY A 2 -17.66 25.54 -11.78
N ARG A 3 -17.79 24.79 -10.68
CA ARG A 3 -17.30 25.25 -9.37
C ARG A 3 -15.78 25.28 -9.42
N PHE A 4 -15.19 26.47 -9.35
CA PHE A 4 -13.77 26.62 -9.10
C PHE A 4 -13.53 26.30 -7.62
N TYR A 5 -12.80 25.21 -7.35
CA TYR A 5 -12.35 24.88 -6.00
C TYR A 5 -10.99 25.54 -5.78
N GLU A 6 -10.87 26.38 -4.75
CA GLU A 6 -9.60 27.00 -4.39
C GLU A 6 -8.76 26.01 -3.56
N ILE A 7 -7.57 25.68 -4.04
CA ILE A 7 -6.59 24.85 -3.32
C ILE A 7 -5.44 25.77 -2.91
N GLN A 8 -5.39 26.16 -1.64
CA GLN A 8 -4.24 26.88 -1.10
C GLN A 8 -3.11 25.88 -0.78
N ARG A 9 -2.18 25.72 -1.73
CA ARG A 9 -0.94 24.96 -1.52
C ARG A 9 0.14 25.89 -0.96
N ILE A 10 0.99 25.34 -0.10
CA ILE A 10 2.18 26.04 0.37
C ILE A 10 3.20 26.01 -0.77
N LYS A 11 3.60 27.20 -1.24
CA LYS A 11 4.69 27.37 -2.21
C LYS A 11 6.01 27.39 -1.46
N ILE A 12 7.01 26.68 -1.99
CA ILE A 12 8.38 26.70 -1.47
C ILE A 12 9.28 27.22 -2.60
N ASN A 13 10.01 28.31 -2.35
CA ASN A 13 10.94 28.90 -3.31
C ASN A 13 12.36 28.32 -3.15
N GLU A 14 13.23 28.47 -4.16
CA GLU A 14 14.61 27.94 -4.10
C GLU A 14 15.43 28.50 -2.93
N SER A 15 15.18 29.74 -2.53
CA SER A 15 15.81 30.37 -1.36
C SER A 15 15.37 29.76 -0.02
N GLU A 16 14.35 28.90 -0.01
CA GLU A 16 13.76 28.28 1.18
C GLU A 16 14.13 26.80 1.32
N LEU A 17 15.17 26.33 0.61
CA LEU A 17 15.73 24.97 0.76
C LEU A 17 16.04 24.60 2.23
N ILE A 18 16.38 25.58 3.06
CA ILE A 18 16.64 25.41 4.50
C ILE A 18 15.35 25.10 5.29
N ASN A 19 14.19 25.53 4.79
CA ASN A 19 12.88 25.44 5.42
C ASN A 19 12.00 24.32 4.85
N LEU A 20 12.58 23.36 4.13
CA LEU A 20 11.83 22.19 3.68
C LEU A 20 11.21 21.45 4.87
N PRO A 21 9.92 21.05 4.79
CA PRO A 21 9.31 20.28 5.85
C PRO A 21 10.06 18.95 6.00
N LYS A 22 10.39 18.60 7.24
CA LYS A 22 11.14 17.39 7.59
C LYS A 22 10.25 16.40 8.32
N GLY A 23 10.68 15.14 8.34
CA GLY A 23 9.94 14.12 9.07
C GLY A 23 8.55 13.89 8.47
N ARG A 24 7.58 13.53 9.32
CA ARG A 24 6.17 13.34 8.92
C ARG A 24 5.49 14.62 8.39
N GLU A 25 5.97 15.81 8.74
CA GLU A 25 5.43 17.06 8.19
C GLU A 25 5.61 17.15 6.67
N SER A 26 6.64 16.51 6.11
CA SER A 26 6.86 16.44 4.65
C SER A 26 5.72 15.72 3.89
N LEU A 27 4.99 14.84 4.59
CA LEU A 27 3.86 14.06 4.10
C LEU A 27 2.50 14.74 4.32
N LYS A 28 2.49 15.95 4.89
CA LYS A 28 1.25 16.67 5.18
C LYS A 28 0.41 16.82 3.93
N VAL A 29 -0.87 16.52 4.10
CA VAL A 29 -1.88 16.66 3.06
C VAL A 29 -2.89 17.73 3.44
N ILE A 30 -3.51 18.32 2.44
CA ILE A 30 -4.63 19.25 2.58
C ILE A 30 -5.86 18.64 1.92
N LYS A 31 -7.00 18.77 2.59
CA LYS A 31 -8.31 18.45 2.00
C LYS A 31 -8.83 19.69 1.30
N VAL A 32 -9.33 19.53 0.09
CA VAL A 32 -9.94 20.65 -0.66
C VAL A 32 -11.39 20.79 -0.23
N SER A 33 -11.79 22.01 0.14
CA SER A 33 -13.17 22.28 0.50
C SER A 33 -14.11 21.97 -0.66
N GLY A 34 -15.16 21.18 -0.41
CA GLY A 34 -16.17 20.83 -1.41
C GLY A 34 -15.89 19.60 -2.28
N ILE A 35 -14.73 18.91 -2.12
CA ILE A 35 -14.47 17.59 -2.73
C ILE A 35 -13.79 16.64 -1.73
N GLU A 36 -14.10 15.33 -1.80
CA GLU A 36 -13.40 14.31 -1.02
C GLU A 36 -12.06 13.91 -1.66
N LYS A 37 -11.20 14.90 -1.88
CA LYS A 37 -9.83 14.69 -2.38
C LYS A 37 -8.80 15.35 -1.47
N TYR A 38 -7.67 14.67 -1.34
CA TYR A 38 -6.49 15.13 -0.63
C TYR A 38 -5.39 15.46 -1.62
N PHE A 39 -4.56 16.44 -1.30
CA PHE A 39 -3.39 16.81 -2.08
C PHE A 39 -2.20 17.03 -1.16
N PRO A 40 -0.96 16.80 -1.62
CA PRO A 40 0.22 17.21 -0.87
C PRO A 40 0.16 18.70 -0.56
N ALA A 41 0.37 19.08 0.70
CA ALA A 41 0.34 20.48 1.13
C ALA A 41 1.42 21.31 0.41
N TYR A 42 2.55 20.67 0.11
CA TYR A 42 3.74 21.24 -0.51
C TYR A 42 3.87 20.70 -1.95
N GLY A 43 3.19 21.32 -2.92
CA GLY A 43 3.02 20.77 -4.27
C GLY A 43 3.35 21.69 -5.44
N SER A 44 3.65 22.97 -5.20
CA SER A 44 4.07 23.92 -6.23
C SER A 44 5.50 24.36 -5.94
N ILE A 45 6.45 23.60 -6.46
CA ILE A 45 7.86 23.70 -6.13
C ILE A 45 8.67 23.48 -7.41
N VAL A 46 9.80 24.17 -7.58
CA VAL A 46 10.78 23.90 -8.65
C VAL A 46 11.35 22.48 -8.56
N ASN A 47 11.79 21.91 -9.69
CA ASN A 47 12.21 20.50 -9.78
C ASN A 47 13.38 20.13 -8.84
N SER A 48 14.34 21.04 -8.66
CA SER A 48 15.52 20.87 -7.79
C SER A 48 15.13 20.61 -6.33
N VAL A 49 14.18 21.39 -5.83
CA VAL A 49 13.63 21.31 -4.47
C VAL A 49 12.64 20.15 -4.34
N LYS A 50 11.87 19.84 -5.40
CA LYS A 50 10.93 18.70 -5.43
C LYS A 50 11.64 17.37 -5.17
N SER A 51 12.77 17.10 -5.83
CA SER A 51 13.53 15.85 -5.64
C SER A 51 14.02 15.68 -4.19
N GLN A 52 14.46 16.77 -3.54
CA GLN A 52 14.87 16.71 -2.14
C GLN A 52 13.69 16.44 -1.20
N LEU A 53 12.54 17.08 -1.47
CA LEU A 53 11.33 16.86 -0.70
C LEU A 53 10.79 15.44 -0.87
N ASP A 54 10.80 14.88 -2.08
CA ASP A 54 10.34 13.51 -2.34
C ASP A 54 11.26 12.48 -1.66
N LYS A 55 12.58 12.74 -1.62
CA LYS A 55 13.53 11.94 -0.80
C LYS A 55 13.20 12.00 0.68
N GLU A 56 12.89 13.18 1.21
CA GLU A 56 12.50 13.34 2.61
C GLU A 56 11.17 12.63 2.92
N ARG A 57 10.17 12.75 2.04
CA ARG A 57 8.89 12.04 2.14
C ARG A 57 9.09 10.53 2.18
N LYS A 58 9.87 10.01 1.24
CA LYS A 58 10.16 8.58 1.14
C LYS A 58 10.75 8.02 2.42
N LYS A 59 11.73 8.70 3.04
CA LYS A 59 12.30 8.28 4.33
C LYS A 59 11.28 8.17 5.47
N ASN A 60 10.18 8.91 5.37
CA ASN A 60 9.18 9.03 6.42
C ASN A 60 7.89 8.23 6.17
N ILE A 61 7.80 7.52 5.03
CA ILE A 61 6.79 6.49 4.79
C ILE A 61 7.15 5.27 5.63
N LYS A 62 6.18 4.79 6.41
CA LYS A 62 6.30 3.61 7.27
C LYS A 62 5.60 2.41 6.62
N PRO A 63 5.92 1.17 7.02
CA PRO A 63 5.21 -0.01 6.52
C PRO A 63 3.69 0.09 6.73
N GLN A 64 3.26 0.63 7.87
CA GLN A 64 1.85 0.81 8.22
C GLN A 64 1.12 1.85 7.34
N ASP A 65 1.85 2.67 6.57
CA ASP A 65 1.22 3.52 5.55
C ASP A 65 0.81 2.73 4.31
N GLN A 66 1.34 1.51 4.11
CA GLN A 66 1.16 0.69 2.92
C GLN A 66 0.41 -0.62 3.18
N TYR A 67 0.33 -1.09 4.43
CA TYR A 67 -0.47 -2.26 4.81
C TYR A 67 -0.86 -2.24 6.29
N ALA A 68 -1.93 -2.95 6.65
CA ALA A 68 -2.35 -3.09 8.05
C ALA A 68 -1.42 -4.07 8.77
N SER A 69 -0.96 -3.71 9.97
CA SER A 69 -0.10 -4.57 10.80
C SER A 69 -0.83 -5.84 11.23
N ALA A 70 -0.08 -6.87 11.57
CA ALA A 70 -0.62 -8.11 12.14
C ALA A 70 -1.56 -7.84 13.34
N GLU A 71 -1.21 -6.91 14.22
CA GLU A 71 -2.04 -6.53 15.37
C GLU A 71 -3.42 -5.98 14.95
N VAL A 72 -3.44 -5.06 13.98
CA VAL A 72 -4.69 -4.48 13.45
C VAL A 72 -5.54 -5.56 12.77
N LEU A 73 -4.92 -6.45 11.99
CA LEU A 73 -5.60 -7.54 11.31
C LEU A 73 -6.21 -8.55 12.29
N LEU A 74 -5.47 -8.93 13.33
CA LEU A 74 -5.94 -9.84 14.38
C LEU A 74 -7.12 -9.24 15.14
N LYS A 75 -7.11 -7.94 15.42
CA LYS A 75 -8.24 -7.24 16.04
C LYS A 75 -9.45 -7.19 15.11
N ALA A 76 -9.26 -6.80 13.85
CA ALA A 76 -10.34 -6.68 12.88
C ALA A 76 -11.04 -8.01 12.58
N GLN A 77 -10.28 -9.12 12.55
CA GLN A 77 -10.81 -10.47 12.37
C GLN A 77 -11.78 -10.87 13.50
N ARG A 78 -11.51 -10.44 14.74
CA ARG A 78 -12.40 -10.68 15.90
C ARG A 78 -13.67 -9.83 15.87
N GLU A 79 -13.61 -8.67 15.23
CA GLU A 79 -14.67 -7.65 15.26
C GLU A 79 -15.61 -7.70 14.03
N THR A 80 -15.13 -8.11 12.86
CA THR A 80 -15.94 -8.13 11.62
C THR A 80 -15.41 -9.12 10.57
N LEU A 81 -16.02 -10.29 10.47
CA LEU A 81 -15.78 -11.25 9.38
C LEU A 81 -16.91 -11.22 8.35
N SER A 82 -16.83 -10.28 7.40
CA SER A 82 -17.54 -10.37 6.12
C SER A 82 -16.95 -9.37 5.11
N LEU A 83 -15.70 -9.58 4.72
CA LEU A 83 -15.11 -8.93 3.54
C LEU A 83 -14.85 -9.93 2.40
N SER A 84 -15.35 -11.16 2.54
CA SER A 84 -15.26 -12.22 1.54
C SER A 84 -16.35 -12.08 0.48
N LYS A 85 -16.20 -11.11 -0.44
CA LYS A 85 -16.79 -11.29 -1.77
C LYS A 85 -15.86 -12.18 -2.58
N SER A 86 -16.40 -13.25 -3.14
CA SER A 86 -15.71 -14.16 -4.04
C SER A 86 -15.07 -13.40 -5.20
N GLY A 87 -13.88 -13.83 -5.63
CA GLY A 87 -13.16 -13.26 -6.76
C GLY A 87 -11.81 -12.64 -6.36
N ASN A 88 -11.16 -12.02 -7.33
CA ASN A 88 -9.93 -11.25 -7.16
C ASN A 88 -10.18 -9.91 -7.86
N ASP A 89 -10.45 -8.89 -7.05
CA ASP A 89 -10.76 -7.55 -7.51
C ASP A 89 -9.92 -6.55 -6.71
N LYS A 90 -9.03 -5.87 -7.42
CA LYS A 90 -8.13 -4.87 -6.85
C LYS A 90 -8.88 -3.76 -6.13
N ASN A 91 -10.02 -3.30 -6.65
CA ASN A 91 -10.80 -2.24 -6.02
C ASN A 91 -11.44 -2.72 -4.71
N ILE A 92 -11.91 -3.96 -4.67
CA ILE A 92 -12.47 -4.53 -3.44
C ILE A 92 -11.36 -4.68 -2.39
N LEU A 93 -10.22 -5.28 -2.75
CA LEU A 93 -9.08 -5.40 -1.83
C LEU A 93 -8.59 -4.03 -1.34
N ARG A 94 -8.44 -3.05 -2.25
CA ARG A 94 -8.07 -1.68 -1.91
C ARG A 94 -9.01 -1.09 -0.88
N ASN A 95 -10.32 -1.14 -1.14
CA ASN A 95 -11.32 -0.58 -0.24
C ASN A 95 -11.33 -1.27 1.13
N ASN A 96 -11.13 -2.58 1.15
CA ASN A 96 -11.05 -3.35 2.38
C ASN A 96 -9.82 -2.98 3.20
N LEU A 97 -8.64 -2.91 2.56
CA LEU A 97 -7.39 -2.54 3.24
C LEU A 97 -7.45 -1.10 3.76
N MET A 98 -7.96 -0.16 2.97
CA MET A 98 -8.09 1.25 3.38
C MET A 98 -8.94 1.44 4.64
N LYS A 99 -9.93 0.58 4.90
CA LYS A 99 -10.73 0.65 6.14
C LYS A 99 -9.91 0.36 7.40
N LEU A 100 -8.86 -0.44 7.29
CA LEU A 100 -8.01 -0.83 8.41
C LEU A 100 -6.82 0.12 8.64
N LEU A 101 -6.44 0.89 7.62
CA LEU A 101 -5.41 1.90 7.78
C LEU A 101 -5.92 3.07 8.64
N ASP A 102 -5.01 3.68 9.39
CA ASP A 102 -5.33 4.90 10.11
C ASP A 102 -5.66 6.07 9.16
N GLU A 103 -6.23 7.13 9.72
CA GLU A 103 -6.67 8.26 8.93
C GLU A 103 -5.51 8.97 8.19
N GLU A 104 -4.34 9.06 8.81
CA GLU A 104 -3.18 9.72 8.22
C GLU A 104 -2.66 8.93 7.01
N SER A 105 -2.47 7.62 7.17
CA SER A 105 -2.03 6.73 6.09
C SER A 105 -3.00 6.71 4.91
N ARG A 106 -4.32 6.65 5.17
CA ARG A 106 -5.34 6.75 4.11
C ARG A 106 -5.19 8.04 3.31
N ARG A 107 -4.98 9.16 4.00
CA ARG A 107 -4.86 10.47 3.40
C ARG A 107 -3.60 10.58 2.54
N ILE A 108 -2.48 10.03 3.01
CA ILE A 108 -1.21 9.97 2.27
C ILE A 108 -1.39 9.16 0.97
N LEU A 109 -1.92 7.94 1.05
CA LEU A 109 -2.17 7.09 -0.12
C LEU A 109 -3.06 7.76 -1.17
N ASN A 110 -4.08 8.49 -0.73
CA ASN A 110 -5.01 9.17 -1.64
C ASN A 110 -4.45 10.46 -2.23
N ALA A 111 -3.48 11.10 -1.58
CA ALA A 111 -2.94 12.38 -2.01
C ALA A 111 -1.75 12.25 -2.98
N PHE A 112 -0.86 11.30 -2.74
CA PHE A 112 0.41 11.22 -3.45
C PHE A 112 0.35 10.39 -4.74
N GLY A 113 -0.58 9.45 -4.87
CA GLY A 113 -0.65 8.55 -6.03
C GLY A 113 0.58 7.64 -6.14
N GLY A 114 0.73 6.90 -7.25
CA GLY A 114 1.91 6.05 -7.47
C GLY A 114 1.97 4.75 -6.64
N ALA A 115 0.91 4.44 -5.89
CA ALA A 115 0.78 3.22 -5.10
C ALA A 115 -0.42 2.39 -5.55
N GLU A 116 -0.13 1.17 -5.98
CA GLU A 116 -1.11 0.20 -6.47
C GLU A 116 -1.29 -0.94 -5.48
N ILE A 117 -2.53 -1.41 -5.36
CA ILE A 117 -2.85 -2.52 -4.47
C ILE A 117 -2.36 -3.84 -5.08
N HIS A 118 -1.62 -4.60 -4.29
CA HIS A 118 -1.06 -5.89 -4.66
C HIS A 118 -1.72 -7.00 -3.85
N HIS A 119 -2.17 -8.05 -4.53
CA HIS A 119 -2.59 -9.30 -3.90
C HIS A 119 -1.36 -10.18 -3.66
N ILE A 120 -1.11 -10.63 -2.43
CA ILE A 120 0.01 -11.53 -2.16
C ILE A 120 -0.25 -12.90 -2.81
N VAL A 121 -1.44 -13.45 -2.61
CA VAL A 121 -1.97 -14.63 -3.31
C VAL A 121 -2.90 -14.18 -4.41
N GLU A 122 -2.54 -14.46 -5.67
CA GLU A 122 -3.37 -14.12 -6.84
C GLU A 122 -4.32 -15.25 -7.26
N LEU A 123 -5.24 -14.93 -8.19
CA LEU A 123 -6.29 -15.85 -8.63
C LEU A 123 -5.88 -16.72 -9.81
N TYR A 124 -5.08 -16.19 -10.74
CA TYR A 124 -4.96 -16.77 -12.08
C TYR A 124 -3.71 -17.64 -12.27
N ASP A 125 -2.65 -17.43 -11.48
CA ASP A 125 -1.47 -18.29 -11.52
C ASP A 125 -1.78 -19.69 -10.95
N GLU A 126 -1.51 -20.73 -11.72
CA GLU A 126 -1.64 -22.14 -11.30
C GLU A 126 -0.71 -22.46 -10.13
N SER A 127 0.47 -21.84 -10.07
CA SER A 127 1.44 -22.01 -8.99
C SER A 127 0.90 -21.51 -7.64
N ALA A 128 -0.07 -20.58 -7.66
CA ALA A 128 -0.73 -20.06 -6.46
C ALA A 128 -1.96 -20.91 -6.03
N LYS A 129 -2.28 -22.01 -6.72
CA LYS A 129 -3.47 -22.83 -6.44
C LYS A 129 -3.49 -23.39 -5.02
N GLU A 130 -2.36 -23.90 -4.54
CA GLU A 130 -2.29 -24.46 -3.19
C GLU A 130 -2.38 -23.37 -2.10
N SER A 131 -1.83 -22.18 -2.35
CA SER A 131 -2.06 -21.01 -1.49
C SER A 131 -3.55 -20.63 -1.42
N ARG A 132 -4.25 -20.67 -2.56
CA ARG A 132 -5.72 -20.45 -2.59
C ARG A 132 -6.48 -21.54 -1.81
N ASN A 133 -6.02 -22.79 -1.87
CA ASN A 133 -6.62 -23.88 -1.09
C ASN A 133 -6.49 -23.63 0.42
N ILE A 134 -5.36 -23.09 0.88
CA ILE A 134 -5.15 -22.71 2.28
C ILE A 134 -6.11 -21.59 2.68
N PHE A 135 -6.19 -20.52 1.89
CA PHE A 135 -7.16 -19.44 2.10
C PHE A 135 -8.59 -19.97 2.20
N LYS A 136 -9.00 -20.87 1.29
CA LYS A 136 -10.32 -21.50 1.31
C LYS A 136 -10.56 -22.34 2.57
N LYS A 137 -9.58 -23.15 2.98
CA LYS A 137 -9.66 -23.97 4.22
C LYS A 137 -9.87 -23.09 5.45
N LEU A 138 -9.18 -21.95 5.51
CA LEU A 138 -9.26 -20.97 6.59
C LEU A 138 -10.43 -19.97 6.44
N LYS A 139 -11.25 -20.12 5.39
CA LYS A 139 -12.38 -19.22 5.05
C LYS A 139 -11.98 -17.75 4.88
N VAL A 140 -10.76 -17.50 4.41
CA VAL A 140 -10.24 -16.17 4.06
C VAL A 140 -10.46 -15.90 2.57
N GLY A 141 -11.08 -14.76 2.25
CA GLY A 141 -11.26 -14.34 0.85
C GLY A 141 -9.99 -13.76 0.25
N LEU A 142 -9.81 -13.84 -1.07
CA LEU A 142 -8.63 -13.23 -1.72
C LEU A 142 -8.63 -11.70 -1.65
N ASN A 143 -9.81 -11.08 -1.50
CA ASN A 143 -9.94 -9.63 -1.31
C ASN A 143 -9.89 -9.20 0.16
N ASP A 144 -9.54 -10.12 1.07
CA ASP A 144 -9.34 -9.82 2.48
C ASP A 144 -8.09 -8.94 2.66
N PRO A 145 -8.11 -7.90 3.52
CA PRO A 145 -6.95 -7.06 3.81
C PRO A 145 -5.68 -7.84 4.20
N ILE A 146 -5.85 -9.03 4.79
CA ILE A 146 -4.74 -9.92 5.14
C ILE A 146 -3.85 -10.22 3.91
N ASN A 147 -4.45 -10.26 2.72
CA ASN A 147 -3.80 -10.56 1.44
C ASN A 147 -3.26 -9.32 0.69
N GLY A 148 -3.35 -8.12 1.27
CA GLY A 148 -3.10 -6.87 0.56
C GLY A 148 -1.91 -6.07 1.08
N ILE A 149 -1.20 -5.43 0.14
CA ILE A 149 -0.21 -4.38 0.39
C ILE A 149 -0.23 -3.38 -0.76
N PHE A 150 -0.07 -2.08 -0.48
CA PHE A 150 0.19 -1.08 -1.50
C PHE A 150 1.67 -1.09 -1.90
N LEU A 151 1.95 -1.17 -3.19
CA LEU A 151 3.30 -1.21 -3.74
C LEU A 151 3.47 -0.11 -4.81
N PRO A 152 4.70 0.40 -5.01
CA PRO A 152 4.97 1.43 -5.99
C PRO A 152 4.69 0.91 -7.41
N GLU A 153 3.99 1.70 -8.23
CA GLU A 153 3.67 1.34 -9.63
C GLU A 153 4.89 1.44 -10.57
N ASN A 154 5.90 2.21 -10.15
CA ASN A 154 7.11 2.49 -10.91
C ASN A 154 8.28 2.81 -9.96
N ASN A 155 9.50 2.82 -10.50
CA ASN A 155 10.72 3.15 -9.77
C ASN A 155 11.13 4.62 -9.93
N ASN A 156 10.20 5.51 -10.29
CA ASN A 156 10.53 6.92 -10.50
C ASN A 156 10.94 7.58 -9.18
N GLU A 157 11.83 8.57 -9.28
CA GLU A 157 12.35 9.28 -8.11
C GLU A 157 11.28 10.09 -7.36
N ASP A 158 10.15 10.39 -8.01
CA ASP A 158 9.01 11.08 -7.40
C ASP A 158 8.02 10.15 -6.70
N ASN A 159 8.19 8.83 -6.82
CA ASN A 159 7.40 7.87 -6.08
C ASN A 159 7.95 7.70 -4.66
N ILE A 160 7.16 8.17 -3.69
CA ILE A 160 7.53 8.18 -2.28
C ILE A 160 7.31 6.83 -1.59
N PHE A 161 6.62 5.88 -2.21
CA PHE A 161 6.31 4.58 -1.61
C PHE A 161 7.47 3.59 -1.76
N HIS A 162 7.54 2.65 -0.82
CA HIS A 162 8.60 1.62 -0.79
C HIS A 162 8.10 0.29 -1.33
N GLY A 163 9.05 -0.51 -1.79
CA GLY A 163 8.82 -1.92 -2.05
C GLY A 163 9.05 -2.35 -3.49
N SER A 164 8.75 -3.62 -3.75
CA SER A 164 8.84 -4.21 -5.08
C SER A 164 7.88 -3.51 -6.03
N ILE A 165 8.32 -3.27 -7.26
CA ILE A 165 7.50 -2.58 -8.26
C ILE A 165 6.32 -3.46 -8.63
N HIS A 166 5.10 -2.94 -8.43
CA HIS A 166 3.88 -3.58 -8.88
C HIS A 166 3.78 -3.44 -10.42
N SER A 167 4.36 -4.41 -11.11
CA SER A 167 4.29 -4.55 -12.56
C SER A 167 3.88 -5.98 -12.93
N GLY A 168 3.34 -6.18 -14.14
CA GLY A 168 3.12 -7.51 -14.70
C GLY A 168 2.22 -8.45 -13.90
N LYS A 169 2.53 -9.75 -13.99
CA LYS A 169 1.88 -10.88 -13.32
C LYS A 169 2.91 -11.56 -12.43
N HIS A 170 2.47 -12.27 -11.38
CA HIS A 170 3.43 -12.96 -10.53
C HIS A 170 4.28 -13.94 -11.34
N SER A 171 5.54 -14.02 -10.95
CA SER A 171 6.39 -15.13 -11.35
C SER A 171 5.95 -16.40 -10.62
N GLY A 172 6.12 -17.56 -11.26
CA GLY A 172 5.88 -18.85 -10.61
C GLY A 172 6.77 -19.03 -9.38
N GLU A 173 7.98 -18.49 -9.40
CA GLU A 173 8.91 -18.48 -8.27
C GLU A 173 8.36 -17.70 -7.07
N TYR A 174 7.79 -16.51 -7.29
CA TYR A 174 7.11 -15.75 -6.24
C TYR A 174 5.91 -16.52 -5.69
N SER A 175 5.04 -17.05 -6.56
CA SER A 175 3.87 -17.82 -6.15
C SER A 175 4.25 -19.07 -5.33
N ALA A 176 5.32 -19.76 -5.71
CA ALA A 176 5.87 -20.89 -4.97
C ALA A 176 6.45 -20.46 -3.61
N PHE A 177 7.18 -19.34 -3.55
CA PHE A 177 7.68 -18.79 -2.29
C PHE A 177 6.54 -18.46 -1.31
N VAL A 178 5.47 -17.84 -1.79
CA VAL A 178 4.28 -17.55 -0.98
C VAL A 178 3.69 -18.84 -0.42
N TYR A 179 3.51 -19.86 -1.28
CA TYR A 179 3.01 -21.16 -0.85
C TYR A 179 3.92 -21.80 0.21
N GLU A 180 5.23 -21.87 -0.03
CA GLU A 180 6.19 -22.48 0.88
C GLU A 180 6.20 -21.79 2.25
N THR A 181 5.96 -20.48 2.28
CA THR A 181 5.86 -19.69 3.52
C THR A 181 4.60 -20.05 4.31
N ILE A 182 3.46 -20.25 3.64
CA ILE A 182 2.17 -20.47 4.31
C ILE A 182 1.72 -21.94 4.38
N LYS A 183 2.42 -22.89 3.75
CA LYS A 183 1.92 -24.27 3.55
C LYS A 183 1.50 -25.02 4.82
N ASN A 184 2.10 -24.66 5.97
CA ASN A 184 1.87 -25.32 7.26
C ASN A 184 0.91 -24.55 8.17
N VAL A 185 0.35 -23.41 7.75
CA VAL A 185 -0.56 -22.64 8.61
C VAL A 185 -1.86 -23.42 8.84
N SER A 186 -2.33 -23.38 10.08
CA SER A 186 -3.51 -24.10 10.56
C SER A 186 -4.62 -23.16 11.06
N SER A 187 -4.30 -21.87 11.22
CA SER A 187 -5.20 -20.83 11.70
C SER A 187 -5.08 -19.53 10.90
N VAL A 188 -6.07 -18.64 11.03
CA VAL A 188 -6.02 -17.31 10.38
C VAL A 188 -4.96 -16.44 11.05
N GLU A 189 -4.74 -16.61 12.34
CA GLU A 189 -3.73 -15.92 13.13
C GLU A 189 -2.31 -16.25 12.63
N GLU A 190 -2.01 -17.54 12.40
CA GLU A 190 -0.76 -17.97 11.78
C GLU A 190 -0.62 -17.43 10.35
N LEU A 191 -1.70 -17.46 9.56
CA LEU A 191 -1.69 -16.89 8.22
C LEU A 191 -1.35 -15.39 8.23
N ILE A 192 -1.93 -14.62 9.15
CA ILE A 192 -1.64 -13.19 9.32
C ILE A 192 -0.15 -12.98 9.58
N VAL A 193 0.44 -13.73 10.52
CA VAL A 193 1.85 -13.62 10.87
C VAL A 193 2.76 -13.94 9.68
N GLU A 194 2.49 -15.03 8.97
CA GLU A 194 3.31 -15.42 7.82
C GLU A 194 3.18 -14.44 6.64
N LEU A 195 1.98 -13.94 6.36
CA LEU A 195 1.80 -12.93 5.31
C LEU A 195 2.37 -11.57 5.69
N ASP A 196 2.44 -11.22 6.99
CA ASP A 196 3.10 -9.99 7.44
C ASP A 196 4.60 -10.01 7.12
N LYS A 197 5.27 -11.17 7.27
CA LYS A 197 6.67 -11.34 6.85
C LYS A 197 6.85 -11.15 5.34
N ILE A 198 5.89 -11.60 4.53
CA ILE A 198 5.92 -11.40 3.09
C ILE A 198 5.73 -9.91 2.76
N LYS A 199 4.81 -9.22 3.43
CA LYS A 199 4.59 -7.77 3.28
C LYS A 199 5.84 -6.98 3.62
N GLU A 200 6.53 -7.33 4.70
CA GLU A 200 7.79 -6.71 5.07
C GLU A 200 8.84 -6.87 3.97
N GLN A 201 9.03 -8.10 3.45
CA GLN A 201 9.98 -8.37 2.37
C GLN A 201 9.61 -7.66 1.06
N LEU A 202 8.31 -7.54 0.76
CA LEU A 202 7.82 -6.75 -0.36
C LEU A 202 8.09 -5.27 -0.16
N TRP A 203 7.87 -4.74 1.04
CA TRP A 203 8.09 -3.34 1.39
C TRP A 203 9.58 -2.95 1.37
N THR A 204 10.48 -3.85 1.78
CA THR A 204 11.94 -3.64 1.70
C THR A 204 12.53 -3.95 0.32
N SER A 205 11.70 -4.30 -0.67
CA SER A 205 12.12 -4.71 -2.02
C SER A 205 13.06 -5.93 -2.07
N SER A 206 13.09 -6.76 -1.04
CA SER A 206 13.94 -7.96 -0.99
C SER A 206 13.33 -9.17 -1.72
N LEU A 207 12.04 -9.08 -2.07
CA LEU A 207 11.29 -10.14 -2.77
C LEU A 207 10.79 -9.65 -4.14
N PRO A 208 11.39 -10.07 -5.26
CA PRO A 208 10.91 -9.69 -6.59
C PRO A 208 9.57 -10.37 -6.91
N LEU A 209 8.63 -9.61 -7.47
CA LEU A 209 7.31 -10.12 -7.89
C LEU A 209 7.37 -10.85 -9.23
N ASN A 210 8.19 -10.32 -10.14
CA ASN A 210 8.25 -10.72 -11.54
C ASN A 210 9.66 -11.23 -11.87
N LYS A 211 9.76 -12.02 -12.96
CA LYS A 211 11.06 -12.28 -13.58
C LYS A 211 11.63 -10.95 -14.06
N LYS A 212 12.89 -10.69 -13.70
CA LYS A 212 13.67 -9.57 -14.23
C LYS A 212 13.98 -9.77 -15.71
#